data_AF-A0A1C4YEH8-F1
#
_entry.id   AF-A0A1C4YEH8-F1
#
_cell.length_a   1.000
_cell.length_b   1.000
_cell.length_c   1.000
_cell.angle_alpha   90.00
_cell.angle_beta   90.00
_cell.angle_gamma   90.00
#
_symmetry.space_group_name_H-M   'P 1'
#
loop_
_entity.id
_entity.type
_entity.pdbx_description
1 polymer ?
#
loop_
_entity_poly.entity_id
_entity_poly.type
_entity_poly.pdbx_seq_one_letter_code
_entity_poly.pdbx_strand_id
1 'polypeptide(L)'
;MRVITAPPRPSGEFLTIPVAESTPGESVVVTWCREIVTNIAVSAGATVDSAEYLLRLHPHGYAPHLLYCCFLIAGHTVAVSVLWDDLWREPGFGLAVDGQPVSLDATSAARPAAVIAYTAWQAILAGGRRR
;
A
#
# COMPACT_ATOMS: atom_id res chain seq x y z
N MET A 1 7.70 11.57 6.30
CA MET A 1 7.77 10.17 5.84
C MET A 1 8.93 10.00 4.89
N ARG A 2 9.68 8.90 4.94
CA ARG A 2 10.71 8.61 3.94
C ARG A 2 10.07 8.04 2.67
N VAL A 3 10.34 8.64 1.52
CA VAL A 3 9.82 8.18 0.22
C VAL A 3 10.89 7.36 -0.51
N ILE A 4 10.48 6.25 -1.11
CA ILE A 4 11.32 5.40 -1.95
C ILE A 4 10.62 5.18 -3.30
N THR A 5 11.40 4.81 -4.32
CA THR A 5 10.81 4.27 -5.55
C THR A 5 10.10 2.96 -5.22
N ALA A 6 8.86 2.81 -5.70
CA ALA A 6 8.13 1.56 -5.54
C ALA A 6 8.92 0.40 -6.18
N PRO A 7 9.34 -0.62 -5.40
CA PRO A 7 9.99 -1.78 -5.95
C PRO A 7 9.02 -2.56 -6.85
N PRO A 8 9.53 -3.40 -7.78
CA PRO A 8 8.69 -4.32 -8.53
C PRO A 8 7.97 -5.29 -7.58
N ARG A 9 6.85 -5.86 -8.05
CA ARG A 9 6.10 -6.86 -7.28
C ARG A 9 7.04 -8.00 -6.86
N PRO A 10 7.19 -8.29 -5.55
CA PRO A 10 8.04 -9.38 -5.09
C PRO A 10 7.42 -10.73 -5.48
N SER A 11 8.27 -11.72 -5.69
CA SER A 11 7.84 -13.12 -5.80
C SER A 11 7.38 -13.66 -4.44
N GLY A 12 6.54 -14.69 -4.44
CA GLY A 12 6.10 -15.38 -3.23
C GLY A 12 4.59 -15.43 -3.08
N GLU A 13 4.15 -16.03 -1.98
CA GLU A 13 2.73 -16.19 -1.66
C GLU A 13 2.16 -14.89 -1.10
N PHE A 14 1.06 -14.45 -1.70
CA PHE A 14 0.30 -13.30 -1.25
C PHE A 14 -0.91 -13.79 -0.44
N LEU A 15 -1.14 -13.13 0.68
CA LEU A 15 -2.28 -13.39 1.54
C LEU A 15 -3.39 -12.38 1.23
N THR A 16 -4.63 -12.86 1.16
CA THR A 16 -5.80 -12.02 0.94
C THR A 16 -6.08 -11.14 2.16
N ILE A 17 -6.42 -9.87 1.91
CA ILE A 17 -6.89 -8.94 2.93
C ILE A 17 -8.42 -9.01 2.97
N PRO A 18 -9.05 -9.44 4.08
CA PRO A 18 -10.49 -9.36 4.22
C PRO A 18 -10.91 -7.90 4.39
N VAL A 19 -11.27 -7.23 3.29
CA VAL A 19 -11.59 -5.78 3.30
C VAL A 19 -12.91 -5.49 4.01
N ALA A 20 -13.86 -6.44 3.98
CA ALA A 20 -15.23 -6.22 4.46
C ALA A 20 -15.32 -5.97 5.98
N GLU A 21 -14.56 -6.69 6.80
CA GLU A 21 -14.68 -6.60 8.26
C GLU A 21 -13.33 -6.84 8.97
N SER A 22 -13.11 -6.12 10.07
CA SER A 22 -12.05 -6.41 11.02
C SER A 22 -12.43 -7.59 11.89
N THR A 23 -11.50 -8.52 12.09
CA THR A 23 -11.73 -9.69 12.96
C THR A 23 -11.01 -9.55 14.30
N PRO A 24 -11.54 -10.11 15.40
CA PRO A 24 -10.82 -10.17 16.67
C PRO A 24 -9.50 -10.95 16.52
N GLY A 25 -8.40 -10.40 17.04
CA GLY A 25 -7.07 -11.01 16.93
C GLY A 25 -6.39 -10.80 15.57
N GLU A 26 -6.93 -9.92 14.74
CA GLU A 26 -6.33 -9.56 13.46
C GLU A 26 -4.90 -8.99 13.62
N SER A 27 -4.03 -9.37 12.70
CA SER A 27 -2.70 -8.80 12.58
C SER A 27 -2.77 -7.31 12.25
N VAL A 28 -1.99 -6.50 12.98
CA VAL A 28 -1.83 -5.04 12.72
C VAL A 28 -1.48 -4.74 11.26
N VAL A 29 -0.75 -5.64 10.58
CA VAL A 29 -0.41 -5.51 9.16
C VAL A 29 -1.66 -5.58 8.27
N VAL A 30 -2.57 -6.50 8.58
CA VAL A 30 -3.84 -6.65 7.86
C VAL A 30 -4.73 -5.43 8.11
N THR A 31 -4.81 -4.97 9.35
CA THR A 31 -5.55 -3.74 9.70
C THR A 31 -5.01 -2.54 8.90
N TRP A 32 -3.69 -2.38 8.83
CA TRP A 32 -3.09 -1.26 8.12
C TRP A 32 -3.27 -1.32 6.60
N CYS A 33 -3.07 -2.49 5.96
CA CYS A 33 -3.38 -2.61 4.53
C CYS A 33 -4.89 -2.40 4.28
N ARG A 34 -5.78 -2.85 5.19
CA ARG A 34 -7.24 -2.57 5.08
C ARG A 34 -7.52 -1.07 5.13
N GLU A 35 -6.95 -0.34 6.09
CA GLU A 35 -7.14 1.11 6.18
C GLU A 35 -6.72 1.82 4.90
N ILE A 36 -5.58 1.42 4.31
CA ILE A 36 -5.10 2.02 3.06
C ILE A 36 -6.08 1.74 1.92
N VAL A 37 -6.42 0.46 1.68
CA VAL A 37 -7.27 0.09 0.55
C VAL A 37 -8.67 0.70 0.66
N THR A 38 -9.25 0.72 1.87
CA THR A 38 -10.54 1.35 2.14
C THR A 38 -10.48 2.85 1.90
N ASN A 39 -9.45 3.55 2.37
CA ASN A 39 -9.32 4.99 2.14
C ASN A 39 -9.15 5.34 0.65
N ILE A 40 -8.41 4.52 -0.11
CA ILE A 40 -8.29 4.70 -1.57
C ILE A 40 -9.64 4.49 -2.24
N ALA A 41 -10.32 3.39 -1.95
CA ALA A 41 -11.60 3.03 -2.55
C ALA A 41 -12.69 4.07 -2.25
N VAL A 42 -12.80 4.51 -0.99
CA VAL A 42 -13.72 5.58 -0.58
C VAL A 42 -13.41 6.88 -1.32
N SER A 43 -12.13 7.28 -1.39
CA SER A 43 -11.75 8.52 -2.09
C SER A 43 -12.03 8.44 -3.59
N ALA A 44 -11.82 7.27 -4.19
CA ALA A 44 -12.09 7.01 -5.60
C ALA A 44 -13.60 6.82 -5.92
N GLY A 45 -14.46 6.68 -4.91
CA GLY A 45 -15.87 6.33 -5.11
C GLY A 45 -16.05 4.96 -5.76
N ALA A 46 -15.16 4.00 -5.45
CA ALA A 46 -15.06 2.71 -6.12
C ALA A 46 -15.12 1.54 -5.13
N THR A 47 -15.43 0.35 -5.65
CA THR A 47 -15.31 -0.92 -4.92
C THR A 47 -13.89 -1.48 -5.03
N VAL A 48 -13.51 -2.28 -4.03
CA VAL A 48 -12.27 -3.05 -4.06
C VAL A 48 -12.55 -4.41 -4.68
N ASP A 49 -11.94 -4.69 -5.82
CA ASP A 49 -12.11 -5.96 -6.54
C ASP A 49 -11.24 -7.07 -5.93
N SER A 50 -10.02 -6.71 -5.52
CA SER A 50 -9.13 -7.58 -4.77
C SER A 50 -8.16 -6.78 -3.91
N ALA A 51 -7.73 -7.39 -2.80
CA ALA A 51 -6.73 -6.82 -1.93
C ALA A 51 -5.86 -7.94 -1.35
N GLU A 52 -4.56 -7.83 -1.55
CA GLU A 52 -3.59 -8.82 -1.12
C GLU A 52 -2.38 -8.15 -0.49
N TYR A 53 -1.65 -8.89 0.35
CA TYR A 53 -0.37 -8.44 0.86
C TYR A 53 0.64 -9.57 0.96
N LEU A 54 1.91 -9.19 0.96
CA LEU A 54 3.05 -10.03 1.25
C LEU A 54 3.91 -9.33 2.28
N LEU A 55 4.17 -10.00 3.40
CA LEU A 55 5.08 -9.54 4.45
C LEU A 55 6.31 -10.45 4.48
N ARG A 56 7.50 -9.86 4.34
CA ARG A 56 8.78 -10.53 4.60
C ARG A 56 9.40 -9.98 5.87
N LEU A 57 9.95 -10.87 6.67
CA LEU A 57 10.68 -10.55 7.89
C LEU A 57 12.19 -10.59 7.62
N HIS A 58 12.96 -9.98 8.51
CA HIS A 58 14.42 -10.12 8.51
C HIS A 58 14.83 -11.58 8.79
N PRO A 59 15.91 -12.12 8.18
CA PRO A 59 16.29 -13.54 8.26
C PRO A 59 16.52 -14.13 9.67
N HIS A 60 16.63 -13.29 10.71
CA HIS A 60 16.92 -13.70 12.08
C HIS A 60 16.02 -13.06 13.13
N GLY A 61 14.85 -12.53 12.74
CA GLY A 61 13.98 -11.85 13.69
C GLY A 61 12.52 -11.79 13.26
N TYR A 62 11.69 -11.35 14.20
CA TYR A 62 10.27 -11.09 13.98
C TYR A 62 10.01 -9.67 13.43
N ALA A 63 11.08 -8.93 13.11
CA ALA A 63 10.96 -7.56 12.61
C ALA A 63 10.60 -7.57 11.11
N PRO A 64 9.66 -6.71 10.68
CA PRO A 64 9.31 -6.58 9.28
C PRO A 64 10.50 -6.04 8.49
N HIS A 65 10.69 -6.58 7.28
CA HIS A 65 11.69 -6.11 6.31
C HIS A 65 10.99 -5.46 5.12
N LEU A 66 9.96 -6.11 4.57
CA LEU A 66 9.17 -5.61 3.46
C LEU A 66 7.71 -5.93 3.68
N LEU A 67 6.84 -4.94 3.55
CA LEU A 67 5.41 -5.12 3.34
C LEU A 67 5.07 -4.62 1.94
N TYR A 68 4.49 -5.48 1.13
CA TYR A 68 3.95 -5.12 -0.17
C TYR A 68 2.44 -5.40 -0.15
N CYS A 69 1.60 -4.37 -0.30
CA CYS A 69 0.17 -4.55 -0.51
C CYS A 69 -0.16 -4.28 -2.00
N CYS A 70 -1.07 -5.05 -2.59
CA CYS A 70 -1.55 -4.88 -3.96
C CYS A 70 -3.09 -4.86 -3.95
N PHE A 71 -3.66 -3.83 -4.56
CA PHE A 71 -5.10 -3.62 -4.61
C PHE A 71 -5.56 -3.47 -6.05
N LEU A 72 -6.71 -4.05 -6.38
CA LEU A 72 -7.43 -3.77 -7.62
C LEU A 72 -8.66 -2.93 -7.28
N ILE A 73 -8.69 -1.69 -7.77
CA ILE A 73 -9.74 -0.71 -7.46
C ILE A 73 -10.16 -0.04 -8.76
N ALA A 74 -11.43 -0.19 -9.15
CA ALA A 74 -11.97 0.36 -10.41
C ALA A 74 -11.13 -0.02 -11.65
N GLY A 75 -10.60 -1.25 -11.68
CA GLY A 75 -9.73 -1.71 -12.77
C GLY A 75 -8.30 -1.15 -12.77
N HIS A 76 -7.92 -0.36 -11.75
CA HIS A 76 -6.55 0.11 -11.54
C HIS A 76 -5.82 -0.75 -10.52
N THR A 77 -4.57 -1.11 -10.84
CA THR A 77 -3.71 -1.82 -9.90
C THR A 77 -2.95 -0.81 -9.06
N VAL A 78 -3.19 -0.78 -7.75
CA VAL A 78 -2.45 0.04 -6.79
C VAL A 78 -1.49 -0.84 -5.99
N ALA A 79 -0.20 -0.54 -6.09
CA ALA A 79 0.84 -1.22 -5.34
C ALA A 79 1.44 -0.28 -4.30
N VAL A 80 1.45 -0.72 -3.05
CA VAL A 80 2.06 0.00 -1.92
C VAL A 80 3.18 -0.84 -1.37
N SER A 81 4.34 -0.23 -1.14
CA SER A 81 5.50 -0.90 -0.55
C SER A 81 5.98 -0.13 0.68
N VAL A 82 6.29 -0.86 1.73
CA VAL A 82 6.97 -0.35 2.93
C VAL A 82 8.23 -1.16 3.15
N LEU A 83 9.37 -0.48 3.19
CA LEU A 83 10.67 -1.09 3.36
C LEU A 83 11.32 -0.64 4.67
N TRP A 84 11.64 -1.61 5.51
CA TRP A 84 12.45 -1.46 6.72
C TRP A 84 13.84 -2.04 6.44
N ASP A 85 14.61 -1.30 5.64
CA ASP A 85 15.99 -1.65 5.23
C ASP A 85 16.97 -1.64 6.42
N ASP A 86 16.71 -0.78 7.41
CA ASP A 86 17.44 -0.68 8.67
C ASP A 86 16.43 -0.52 9.83
N LEU A 87 16.60 -1.31 10.90
CA LEU A 87 15.74 -1.28 12.10
C LEU A 87 15.77 0.06 12.85
N TRP A 88 16.85 0.84 12.67
CA TRP A 88 17.04 2.14 13.32
C TRP A 88 16.60 3.31 12.46
N ARG A 89 16.16 3.04 11.23
CA ARG A 89 15.75 4.06 10.27
C ARG A 89 14.23 4.07 10.11
N GLU A 90 13.70 5.23 9.78
CA GLU A 90 12.30 5.36 9.37
C GLU A 90 12.00 4.49 8.14
N PRO A 91 10.86 3.75 8.12
CA PRO A 91 10.44 2.97 6.96
C PRO A 91 10.33 3.82 5.70
N GLY A 92 10.73 3.26 4.58
CA GLY A 92 10.57 3.85 3.26
C GLY A 92 9.23 3.45 2.66
N PHE A 93 8.50 4.40 2.09
CA PHE A 93 7.20 4.18 1.47
C PHE A 93 7.27 4.42 -0.04
N GLY A 94 6.77 3.46 -0.82
CA GLY A 94 6.65 3.55 -2.27
C GLY A 94 5.21 3.30 -2.72
N LEU A 95 4.80 4.00 -3.77
CA LEU A 95 3.49 3.85 -4.40
C LEU A 95 3.67 3.67 -5.91
N ALA A 96 2.93 2.75 -6.50
CA ALA A 96 2.76 2.64 -7.94
C ALA A 96 1.29 2.41 -8.30
N VAL A 97 0.86 2.97 -9.43
CA VAL A 97 -0.48 2.77 -10.00
C VAL A 97 -0.31 2.32 -11.44
N ASP A 98 -0.95 1.20 -11.80
CA ASP A 98 -0.83 0.53 -13.10
C ASP A 98 0.63 0.28 -13.53
N GLY A 99 1.45 -0.10 -12.54
CA GLY A 99 2.88 -0.37 -12.71
C GLY A 99 3.75 0.89 -12.86
N GLN A 100 3.17 2.10 -12.82
CA GLN A 100 3.92 3.34 -12.89
C GLN A 100 4.18 3.90 -11.48
N PRO A 101 5.43 4.28 -11.15
CA PRO A 101 5.73 4.86 -9.85
C PRO A 101 5.04 6.21 -9.69
N VAL A 102 4.49 6.46 -8.50
CA VAL A 102 3.81 7.70 -8.13
C VAL A 102 4.56 8.35 -6.97
N SER A 103 4.88 9.63 -7.11
CA SER A 103 5.64 10.38 -6.10
C SER A 103 4.75 10.72 -4.90
N LEU A 104 5.22 10.40 -3.70
CA LEU A 104 4.58 10.75 -2.43
C LEU A 104 5.15 12.06 -1.88
N ASP A 105 4.33 12.83 -1.17
CA ASP A 105 4.78 14.04 -0.48
C ASP A 105 5.47 13.68 0.85
N ALA A 106 6.82 13.72 0.82
CA ALA A 106 7.65 13.43 1.99
C ALA A 106 7.48 14.47 3.13
N THR A 107 7.02 15.68 2.80
CA THR A 107 6.91 16.83 3.71
C THR A 107 5.57 16.91 4.43
N SER A 108 4.59 16.11 4.00
CA SER A 108 3.26 16.08 4.61
C SER A 108 3.34 15.71 6.10
N ALA A 109 2.63 16.47 6.93
CA ALA A 109 2.42 16.14 8.34
C ALA A 109 1.33 15.07 8.56
N ALA A 110 0.63 14.66 7.49
CA ALA A 110 -0.39 13.63 7.58
C ALA A 110 0.22 12.24 7.80
N ARG A 111 -0.60 11.31 8.30
CA ARG A 111 -0.18 9.90 8.46
C ARG A 111 0.14 9.29 7.09
N PRO A 112 1.17 8.43 6.96
CA PRO A 112 1.55 7.84 5.67
C PRO A 112 0.40 7.18 4.91
N ALA A 113 -0.50 6.47 5.60
CA ALA A 113 -1.66 5.84 4.98
C ALA A 113 -2.60 6.86 4.29
N ALA A 114 -2.81 8.03 4.89
CA ALA A 114 -3.62 9.09 4.30
C ALA A 114 -2.93 9.73 3.09
N VAL A 115 -1.61 9.97 3.17
CA VAL A 115 -0.81 10.47 2.04
C VAL A 115 -0.88 9.50 0.86
N ILE A 116 -0.62 8.21 1.11
CA ILE A 116 -0.70 7.14 0.11
C ILE A 116 -2.09 7.08 -0.51
N ALA A 117 -3.14 7.10 0.31
CA ALA A 117 -4.50 7.00 -0.18
C ALA A 117 -4.89 8.18 -1.07
N TYR A 118 -4.59 9.40 -0.63
CA TYR A 118 -4.84 10.61 -1.41
C TYR A 118 -4.07 10.62 -2.73
N THR A 119 -2.78 10.30 -2.70
CA THR A 119 -1.94 10.31 -3.90
C THR A 119 -2.36 9.21 -4.89
N ALA A 120 -2.71 8.02 -4.41
CA ALA A 120 -3.22 6.94 -5.25
C ALA A 120 -4.53 7.34 -5.93
N TRP A 121 -5.46 7.96 -5.20
CA TRP A 121 -6.70 8.49 -5.76
C TRP A 121 -6.45 9.53 -6.87
N GLN A 122 -5.55 10.49 -6.64
CA GLN A 122 -5.20 11.48 -7.67
C GLN A 122 -4.59 10.84 -8.93
N ALA A 123 -3.76 9.81 -8.76
CA ALA A 123 -3.17 9.06 -9.87
C ALA A 123 -4.23 8.29 -10.68
N ILE A 124 -5.19 7.65 -10.00
CA ILE A 124 -6.34 6.97 -10.65
C ILE A 124 -7.14 7.97 -11.49
N LEU A 125 -7.49 9.13 -10.93
CA LEU A 125 -8.23 10.18 -11.65
C LEU A 125 -7.47 10.72 -12.87
N ALA A 126 -6.14 10.85 -12.77
CA ALA A 126 -5.30 11.29 -13.88
C ALA A 126 -5.19 10.24 -15.00
N GLY A 127 -5.17 8.95 -14.65
CA GLY A 127 -5.14 7.83 -15.60
C GLY A 127 -6.46 7.62 -16.34
N GLY A 128 -7.59 7.81 -15.65
CA GLY A 128 -8.93 7.68 -16.24
C GLY A 128 -9.27 8.71 -17.32
N ARG A 129 -8.59 9.87 -17.36
CA ARG A 129 -8.79 10.92 -18.37
C ARG A 129 -8.13 10.64 -19.72
N ARG A 130 -7.34 9.58 -19.85
CA ARG A 130 -6.63 9.23 -21.09
C ARG A 130 -7.33 8.16 -21.93
N ARG A 131 -8.57 7.80 -21.60
CA ARG A 131 -9.40 6.84 -22.34
C ARG A 131 -10.59 7.53 -22.99
#